data_AF-A0A4C2A428-F1
#
_entry.id   AF-A0A4C2A428-F1
#
_cell.length_a   1.000
_cell.length_b   1.000
_cell.length_c   1.000
_cell.angle_alpha   90.00
_cell.angle_beta   90.00
_cell.angle_gamma   90.00
#
_symmetry.space_group_name_H-M   'P 1'
#
loop_
_entity.id
_entity.type
_entity.pdbx_description
1 polymer ?
#
loop_
_entity_poly.entity_id
_entity_poly.type
_entity_poly.pdbx_seq_one_letter_code
_entity_poly.pdbx_strand_id
1 'polypeptide(L)'
;MSMCVYVYVYVRMCGCRYGCAYGCVCRFYLKRHNSKDGNGNMEIRNLQMRNAKWKEEWNQYTNEEGASAPAGYENMQQQKLNFKIPPIQSFGEILARLAAKDGFTINGITKSEFICDSFSAKGYKLPMCVNNVMNLILKYYEDKEKEIVKELSDICSSVYIPGKCGAVEVRQIVEERLKYFGVKFESDVVAVADGPNSEVIVARNALHNDDKHSSSDETSGTDTGDESYIFNEEPRPQIIDYKNNVMTETRSIIKFFRKSPLKSITLQKHVVAEFGVELVLLLDVKTRWNSMLTMIEQFLKLKNAIKKALIDLASSQKWNEDNITVLQKLQMISTPKKLRSRGVEMFWVKDKGSTIPLYSVHGHPLEPRELAVAGRDRFVRIYDRRKSNKPINMYCPSFFHETV
;
A
#
# COMPACT_ATOMS: atom_id res chain seq x y z
N MET A 1 -31.73 8.32 7.21
CA MET A 1 -30.82 8.05 6.07
C MET A 1 -29.77 7.07 6.57
N SER A 2 -29.71 5.85 6.01
CA SER A 2 -28.72 4.84 6.40
C SER A 2 -27.33 5.25 5.93
N MET A 3 -26.36 5.25 6.84
CA MET A 3 -24.93 5.32 6.47
C MET A 3 -24.49 3.96 5.91
N CYS A 4 -23.93 3.95 4.70
CA CYS A 4 -23.21 2.79 4.17
C CYS A 4 -21.75 2.86 4.61
N VAL A 5 -21.32 1.92 5.45
CA VAL A 5 -19.90 1.69 5.75
C VAL A 5 -19.37 0.67 4.76
N TYR A 6 -18.36 1.04 3.97
CA TYR A 6 -17.72 0.12 3.03
C TYR A 6 -16.54 -0.59 3.70
N VAL A 7 -16.63 -1.91 3.81
CA VAL A 7 -15.57 -2.77 4.37
C VAL A 7 -15.03 -3.67 3.27
N TYR A 8 -13.75 -3.50 2.94
CA TYR A 8 -13.07 -4.37 1.98
C TYR A 8 -12.45 -5.56 2.72
N VAL A 9 -12.82 -6.79 2.35
CA VAL A 9 -12.24 -8.02 2.90
C VAL A 9 -11.49 -8.77 1.82
N TYR A 10 -10.17 -8.80 1.96
CA TYR A 10 -9.29 -9.60 1.11
C TYR A 10 -9.09 -10.98 1.72
N VAL A 11 -9.57 -12.03 1.03
CA VAL A 11 -9.38 -13.42 1.44
C VAL A 11 -8.27 -14.04 0.60
N ARG A 12 -7.31 -14.69 1.26
CA ARG A 12 -6.20 -15.38 0.59
C ARG A 12 -6.17 -16.85 1.00
N MET A 13 -6.86 -17.70 0.25
CA MET A 13 -6.78 -19.15 0.41
C MET A 13 -5.54 -19.70 -0.31
N CYS A 14 -4.72 -20.48 0.39
CA CYS A 14 -3.65 -21.27 -0.22
C CYS A 14 -4.19 -22.66 -0.59
N GLY A 15 -4.44 -22.92 -1.88
CA GLY A 15 -4.81 -24.25 -2.36
C GLY A 15 -3.62 -25.23 -2.31
N CYS A 16 -3.59 -26.11 -1.32
CA CYS A 16 -2.69 -27.28 -1.28
C CYS A 16 -3.44 -28.52 -1.78
N ARG A 17 -3.08 -29.04 -2.96
CA ARG A 17 -3.67 -30.28 -3.52
C ARG A 17 -3.09 -31.58 -2.94
N TYR A 18 -2.11 -31.52 -2.05
CA TYR A 18 -1.54 -32.70 -1.40
C TYR A 18 -1.33 -32.42 0.08
N GLY A 19 -1.77 -33.34 0.93
CA GLY A 19 -1.78 -33.21 2.39
C GLY A 19 -0.46 -32.69 2.94
N CYS A 20 -0.44 -31.41 3.30
CA CYS A 20 0.68 -30.79 3.98
C CYS A 20 0.30 -30.66 5.46
N ALA A 21 1.07 -31.29 6.35
CA ALA A 21 0.85 -31.29 7.80
C ALA A 21 1.19 -29.95 8.48
N TYR A 22 1.62 -28.95 7.71
CA TYR A 22 1.99 -27.63 8.23
C TYR A 22 0.94 -26.60 7.81
N GLY A 23 0.28 -26.01 8.82
CA GLY A 23 -0.85 -25.09 8.66
C GLY A 23 -0.55 -23.91 7.73
N CYS A 24 -1.52 -23.56 6.88
CA CYS A 24 -1.47 -22.34 6.07
C CYS A 24 -1.93 -21.14 6.89
N VAL A 25 -1.13 -20.06 6.88
CA VAL A 25 -1.48 -18.78 7.51
C VAL A 25 -2.13 -17.87 6.47
N CYS A 26 -3.46 -17.77 6.50
CA CYS A 26 -4.20 -16.76 5.77
C CYS A 26 -4.14 -15.43 6.54
N ARG A 27 -3.91 -14.30 5.86
CA ARG A 27 -3.95 -12.95 6.46
C ARG A 27 -5.04 -12.13 5.79
N PHE A 28 -5.85 -11.46 6.61
CA PHE A 28 -6.94 -10.59 6.21
C PHE A 28 -6.56 -9.16 6.57
N TYR A 29 -7.05 -8.20 5.81
CA TYR A 29 -6.90 -6.78 6.14
C TYR A 29 -8.30 -6.20 6.17
N LEU A 30 -8.71 -5.77 7.36
CA LEU A 30 -9.87 -4.90 7.56
C LEU A 30 -9.31 -3.49 7.74
N LYS A 31 -10.01 -2.44 7.29
CA LYS A 31 -9.55 -1.06 7.51
C LYS A 31 -10.73 -0.23 7.96
N ARG A 32 -10.76 0.10 9.25
CA ARG A 32 -11.75 1.00 9.84
C ARG A 32 -11.31 2.46 9.62
N HIS A 33 -12.18 3.29 9.04
CA HIS A 33 -11.99 4.74 9.00
C HIS A 33 -12.78 5.35 10.17
N ASN A 34 -12.10 5.76 11.23
CA ASN A 34 -12.71 6.47 12.34
C ASN A 34 -12.52 7.99 12.17
N SER A 35 -13.63 8.74 12.21
CA SER A 35 -13.65 10.17 12.51
C SER A 35 -13.42 10.35 14.01
N LYS A 36 -12.60 11.34 14.41
CA LYS A 36 -12.40 11.74 15.81
C LYS A 36 -12.82 13.20 15.96
N ASP A 37 -13.92 13.43 16.69
CA ASP A 37 -14.23 14.65 17.45
C ASP A 37 -14.47 14.22 18.92
N GLY A 38 -14.13 14.98 19.96
CA GLY A 38 -13.62 16.34 20.02
C GLY A 38 -13.26 16.77 21.45
N ASN A 39 -12.97 18.06 21.55
CA ASN A 39 -13.03 18.97 22.71
C ASN A 39 -12.14 18.76 23.95
N GLY A 40 -11.25 19.73 24.17
CA GLY A 40 -10.50 19.94 25.40
C GLY A 40 -10.08 21.40 25.50
N ASN A 41 -11.00 22.25 25.95
CA ASN A 41 -10.78 23.65 26.25
C ASN A 41 -10.29 23.75 27.70
N MET A 42 -9.05 24.22 27.95
CA MET A 42 -8.61 24.58 29.30
C MET A 42 -7.54 25.68 29.24
N GLU A 43 -7.66 26.59 30.19
CA GLU A 43 -7.17 27.97 30.23
C GLU A 43 -5.64 28.15 30.19
N ILE A 44 -5.22 29.18 29.47
CA ILE A 44 -3.91 29.83 29.62
C ILE A 44 -4.06 30.96 30.64
N ARG A 45 -3.54 30.77 31.85
CA ARG A 45 -3.09 31.87 32.73
C ARG A 45 -1.81 31.47 33.46
N ASN A 46 -0.91 32.43 33.60
CA ASN A 46 0.36 32.42 34.34
C ASN A 46 1.65 32.08 33.59
N LEU A 47 2.04 32.91 32.62
CA LEU A 47 3.44 33.09 32.22
C LEU A 47 3.77 34.53 31.75
N GLN A 48 3.19 35.55 32.39
CA GLN A 48 3.47 36.96 32.07
C GLN A 48 4.35 37.71 33.09
N MET A 49 4.76 37.09 34.21
CA MET A 49 5.55 37.81 35.23
C MET A 49 7.07 37.55 35.22
N ARG A 50 7.62 36.73 34.30
CA ARG A 50 9.08 36.49 34.23
C ARG A 50 9.83 37.29 33.16
N ASN A 51 9.12 37.89 32.19
CA ASN A 51 9.74 38.68 31.12
C ASN A 51 9.92 40.17 31.45
N ALA A 52 9.36 40.67 32.56
CA ALA A 52 9.54 42.06 32.97
C ALA A 52 10.92 42.30 33.62
N LYS A 53 11.40 41.36 34.43
CA LYS A 53 12.67 41.49 35.17
C LYS A 53 13.91 41.45 34.25
N TRP A 54 13.83 40.67 33.17
CA TRP A 54 14.94 40.54 32.20
C TRP A 54 15.11 41.77 31.28
N LYS A 55 14.06 42.58 31.11
CA LYS A 55 14.09 43.77 30.26
C LYS A 55 14.70 44.99 30.95
N GLU A 56 14.65 45.03 32.29
CA GLU A 56 15.25 46.11 33.07
C GLU A 56 16.77 45.91 33.25
N GLU A 57 17.23 44.67 33.40
CA GLU A 57 18.66 44.35 33.54
C GLU A 57 19.47 44.56 32.24
N TRP A 58 18.85 44.44 31.06
CA TRP A 58 19.52 44.65 29.77
C TRP A 58 19.70 46.14 29.40
N ASN A 59 18.85 47.03 29.92
CA ASN A 59 18.92 48.46 29.63
C ASN A 59 19.93 49.23 30.49
N GLN A 60 20.53 48.59 31.51
CA GLN A 60 21.60 49.19 32.31
C GLN A 60 23.00 49.01 31.72
N TYR A 61 23.19 48.09 30.77
CA TYR A 61 24.52 47.74 30.24
C TYR A 61 24.89 48.38 28.89
N THR A 62 24.02 49.19 28.29
CA THR A 62 24.22 49.75 26.94
C THR A 62 24.46 51.26 26.89
N ASN A 63 24.71 51.90 28.04
CA ASN A 63 25.12 53.30 28.10
C ASN A 63 26.58 53.42 28.52
N GLU A 64 27.52 52.99 27.67
CA GLU A 64 28.87 53.54 27.65
C GLU A 64 29.57 53.14 26.34
N GLU A 65 30.26 54.11 25.75
CA GLU A 65 31.12 54.05 24.56
C GLU A 65 30.45 54.15 23.18
N GLY A 66 30.52 55.38 22.66
CA GLY A 66 30.11 55.74 21.31
C GLY A 66 31.10 55.29 20.24
N ALA A 67 30.56 54.68 19.19
CA ALA A 67 31.15 54.66 17.85
C ALA A 67 30.00 54.74 16.84
N SER A 68 29.98 55.83 16.06
CA SER A 68 28.97 56.10 15.05
C SER A 68 29.09 55.13 13.87
N ALA A 69 28.16 54.18 13.77
CA ALA A 69 27.96 53.33 12.59
C ALA A 69 27.11 54.06 11.53
N PRO A 70 27.32 53.81 10.22
CA PRO A 70 26.69 54.57 9.15
C PRO A 70 25.20 54.24 9.02
N ALA A 71 24.38 55.28 8.99
CA ALA A 71 22.95 55.24 8.77
C ALA A 71 22.62 54.65 7.39
N GLY A 72 21.98 53.48 7.35
CA GLY A 72 21.58 52.88 6.07
C GLY A 72 20.86 51.53 6.12
N TYR A 73 20.68 50.89 7.28
CA TYR A 73 19.99 49.60 7.39
C TYR A 73 18.91 49.62 8.48
N GLU A 74 17.93 50.49 8.33
CA GLU A 74 16.69 50.41 9.13
C GLU A 74 15.58 49.79 8.27
N ASN A 75 14.95 48.74 8.80
CA ASN A 75 13.77 48.02 8.30
C ASN A 75 13.95 46.75 7.45
N MET A 76 14.83 45.84 7.87
CA MET A 76 14.49 44.41 7.75
C MET A 76 13.93 43.94 9.10
N GLN A 77 12.62 44.14 9.30
CA GLN A 77 11.90 43.43 10.36
C GLN A 77 12.05 41.93 10.09
N GLN A 78 12.91 41.25 10.87
CA GLN A 78 12.97 39.80 10.85
C GLN A 78 11.57 39.28 11.14
N GLN A 79 10.94 38.66 10.14
CA GLN A 79 9.68 37.98 10.33
C GLN A 79 9.87 36.99 11.45
N LYS A 80 9.17 37.23 12.56
CA LYS A 80 9.17 36.35 13.72
C LYS A 80 8.49 35.05 13.28
N LEU A 81 9.30 34.10 12.83
CA LEU A 81 8.83 32.78 12.41
C LEU A 81 8.25 32.10 13.65
N ASN A 82 6.92 32.09 13.74
CA ASN A 82 6.19 31.32 14.73
C ASN A 82 6.31 29.84 14.37
N PHE A 83 7.43 29.23 14.76
CA PHE A 83 7.56 27.78 14.73
C PHE A 83 6.61 27.21 15.77
N LYS A 84 5.57 26.50 15.29
CA LYS A 84 4.80 25.61 16.17
C LYS A 84 5.78 24.57 16.70
N ILE A 85 6.14 24.69 17.97
CA ILE A 85 6.99 23.71 18.64
C ILE A 85 6.17 22.41 18.67
N PRO A 86 6.64 21.31 18.05
CA PRO A 86 5.96 20.04 18.14
C PRO A 86 5.84 19.61 19.61
N PRO A 87 4.85 18.76 19.95
CA PRO A 87 4.67 18.28 21.32
C PRO A 87 5.99 17.76 21.90
N ILE A 88 6.16 17.96 23.21
CA ILE A 88 7.37 17.61 23.96
C ILE A 88 7.74 16.15 23.67
N GLN A 89 8.89 15.95 23.05
CA GLN A 89 9.39 14.63 22.70
C GLN A 89 10.02 13.97 23.92
N SER A 90 9.79 12.67 24.09
CA SER A 90 10.49 11.92 25.14
C SER A 90 12.01 11.94 24.87
N PHE A 91 12.82 11.86 25.91
CA PHE A 91 14.28 11.86 25.75
C PHE A 91 14.77 10.72 24.81
N GLY A 92 14.17 9.53 24.94
CA GLY A 92 14.45 8.39 24.05
C GLY A 92 14.08 8.65 22.58
N GLU A 93 13.00 9.38 22.33
CA GLU A 93 12.60 9.78 20.97
C GLU A 93 13.63 10.69 20.31
N ILE A 94 14.14 11.68 21.05
CA ILE A 94 15.14 12.62 20.52
C ILE A 94 16.42 11.85 20.13
N LEU A 95 16.87 10.94 20.99
CA LEU A 95 18.05 10.10 20.72
C LEU A 95 17.82 9.16 19.53
N ALA A 96 16.66 8.51 19.45
CA ALA A 96 16.33 7.62 18.33
C ALA A 96 16.28 8.39 16.99
N ARG A 97 15.76 9.63 16.99
CA ARG A 97 15.74 10.48 15.81
C ARG A 97 17.14 10.92 15.38
N LEU A 98 18.00 11.33 16.31
CA LEU A 98 19.39 11.67 15.98
C LEU A 98 20.12 10.49 15.33
N ALA A 99 19.91 9.27 15.84
CA ALA A 99 20.52 8.07 15.28
C ALA A 99 19.95 7.71 13.90
N ALA A 100 18.63 7.66 13.74
CA ALA A 100 17.99 7.14 12.53
C ALA A 100 17.78 8.17 11.42
N LYS A 101 17.43 9.42 11.77
CA LYS A 101 17.13 10.48 10.80
C LYS A 101 18.35 11.29 10.45
N ASP A 102 19.12 11.68 11.47
CA ASP A 102 20.28 12.56 11.29
C ASP A 102 21.58 11.77 11.11
N GLY A 103 21.54 10.44 11.26
CA GLY A 103 22.63 9.52 10.92
C GLY A 103 23.79 9.53 11.91
N PHE A 104 23.61 10.06 13.12
CA PHE A 104 24.65 10.04 14.13
C PHE A 104 24.89 8.62 14.66
N THR A 105 26.16 8.22 14.73
CA THR A 105 26.52 6.99 15.45
C THR A 105 26.31 7.16 16.95
N ILE A 106 26.08 6.08 17.69
CA ILE A 106 25.88 6.14 19.16
C ILE A 106 27.12 6.75 19.85
N ASN A 107 28.31 6.45 19.33
CA ASN A 107 29.56 7.07 19.77
C ASN A 107 29.59 8.58 19.45
N GLY A 108 29.10 9.00 18.28
CA GLY A 108 28.95 10.40 17.93
C GLY A 108 28.00 11.15 18.86
N ILE A 109 26.90 10.52 19.26
CA ILE A 109 25.94 11.11 20.21
C ILE A 109 26.56 11.25 21.60
N THR A 110 27.29 10.23 22.08
CA THR A 110 27.85 10.21 23.45
C THR A 110 29.14 11.00 23.61
N LYS A 111 29.99 11.09 22.57
CA LYS A 111 31.30 11.75 22.64
C LYS A 111 31.30 13.19 22.13
N SER A 112 30.23 13.63 21.46
CA SER A 112 30.15 15.00 20.96
C SER A 112 29.82 15.97 22.10
N GLU A 113 30.79 16.81 22.46
CA GLU A 113 30.63 17.88 23.46
C GLU A 113 29.46 18.80 23.09
N PHE A 114 29.36 19.18 21.80
CA PHE A 114 28.27 20.00 21.31
C PHE A 114 26.88 19.38 21.57
N ILE A 115 26.74 18.07 21.36
CA ILE A 115 25.48 17.36 21.61
C ILE A 115 25.20 17.32 23.12
N CYS A 116 26.21 17.00 23.94
CA CYS A 116 26.10 16.98 25.40
C CYS A 116 25.69 18.34 25.98
N ASP A 117 26.31 19.42 25.53
CA ASP A 117 26.02 20.79 25.97
C ASP A 117 24.61 21.21 25.55
N SER A 118 24.20 20.86 24.32
CA SER A 118 22.85 21.14 23.82
C SER A 118 21.77 20.41 24.63
N PHE A 119 22.02 19.16 25.04
CA PHE A 119 21.12 18.43 25.95
C PHE A 119 21.11 19.03 27.35
N SER A 120 22.27 19.41 27.87
CA SER A 120 22.41 20.02 29.21
C SER A 120 21.70 21.37 29.29
N ALA A 121 21.81 22.20 28.25
CA ALA A 121 21.11 23.48 28.12
C ALA A 121 19.58 23.30 28.09
N LYS A 122 19.09 22.15 27.62
CA LYS A 122 17.68 21.77 27.64
C LYS A 122 17.24 21.04 28.92
N GLY A 123 18.14 20.89 29.89
CA GLY A 123 17.86 20.24 31.18
C GLY A 123 17.91 18.71 31.14
N TYR A 124 18.44 18.10 30.07
CA TYR A 124 18.62 16.65 29.98
C TYR A 124 20.06 16.28 30.37
N LYS A 125 20.20 15.20 31.16
CA LYS A 125 21.50 14.59 31.45
C LYS A 125 21.72 13.41 30.51
N LEU A 126 22.63 13.55 29.54
CA LEU A 126 22.97 12.47 28.62
C LEU A 126 23.82 11.41 29.33
N PRO A 127 23.46 10.10 29.24
CA PRO A 127 24.32 9.05 29.77
C PRO A 127 25.65 9.00 29.01
N MET A 128 26.78 9.05 29.74
CA MET A 128 28.12 8.93 29.14
C MET A 128 28.43 7.50 28.65
N CYS A 129 27.69 6.50 29.15
CA CYS A 129 27.86 5.12 28.73
C CYS A 129 27.07 4.85 27.45
N VAL A 130 27.78 4.41 26.41
CA VAL A 130 27.23 4.00 25.10
C VAL A 130 26.07 3.02 25.24
N ASN A 131 26.19 2.03 26.13
CA ASN A 131 25.15 1.03 26.36
C ASN A 131 23.85 1.63 26.92
N ASN A 132 23.95 2.66 27.76
CA ASN A 132 22.76 3.32 28.31
C ASN A 132 22.01 4.10 27.24
N VAL A 133 22.73 4.80 26.35
CA VAL A 133 22.12 5.48 25.20
C VAL A 133 21.49 4.47 24.25
N MET A 134 22.16 3.36 23.96
CA MET A 134 21.60 2.29 23.13
C MET A 134 20.32 1.71 23.72
N ASN A 135 20.30 1.42 25.03
CA ASN A 135 19.12 0.88 25.72
C ASN A 135 17.94 1.86 25.69
N LEU A 136 18.19 3.17 25.80
CA LEU A 136 17.14 4.19 25.67
C LEU A 136 16.54 4.23 24.25
N ILE A 137 17.39 4.09 23.24
CA ILE A 137 16.95 4.04 21.83
C ILE A 137 16.13 2.77 21.57
N LEU A 138 16.64 1.60 21.99
CA LEU A 138 15.95 0.32 21.83
C LEU A 138 14.59 0.32 22.54
N LYS A 139 14.54 0.79 23.79
CA LYS A 139 13.29 0.90 24.55
C LYS A 139 12.26 1.78 23.83
N TYR A 140 12.68 2.91 23.28
CA TYR A 140 11.80 3.77 22.48
C TYR A 140 11.23 3.04 21.25
N TYR A 141 12.06 2.27 20.53
CA TYR A 141 11.60 1.49 19.38
C TYR A 141 10.62 0.40 19.76
N GLU A 142 10.87 -0.33 20.84
CA GLU A 142 9.95 -1.36 21.35
C GLU A 142 8.60 -0.77 21.76
N ASP A 143 8.63 0.38 22.45
CA ASP A 143 7.41 1.07 22.88
C ASP A 143 6.62 1.59 21.67
N LYS A 144 7.31 2.15 20.67
CA LYS A 144 6.67 2.60 19.42
C LYS A 144 6.18 1.44 18.55
N GLU A 145 6.88 0.33 18.51
CA GLU A 145 6.42 -0.87 17.82
C GLU A 145 5.13 -1.38 18.46
N LYS A 146 5.06 -1.46 19.79
CA LYS A 146 3.83 -1.84 20.50
C LYS A 146 2.68 -0.85 20.24
N GLU A 147 2.96 0.45 20.23
CA GLU A 147 1.96 1.49 19.91
C GLU A 147 1.44 1.32 18.47
N ILE A 148 2.33 1.18 17.49
CA ILE A 148 1.96 0.98 16.08
C ILE A 148 1.23 -0.34 15.89
N VAL A 149 1.67 -1.43 16.51
CA VAL A 149 0.99 -2.73 16.46
C VAL A 149 -0.39 -2.61 17.08
N LYS A 150 -0.55 -1.88 18.18
CA LYS A 150 -1.86 -1.62 18.79
C LYS A 150 -2.76 -0.81 17.85
N GLU A 151 -2.27 0.31 17.33
CA GLU A 151 -3.01 1.13 16.34
C GLU A 151 -3.38 0.32 15.09
N LEU A 152 -2.45 -0.47 14.56
CA LEU A 152 -2.71 -1.34 13.42
C LEU A 152 -3.63 -2.50 13.77
N SER A 153 -3.60 -3.02 15.00
CA SER A 153 -4.55 -4.06 15.43
C SER A 153 -5.96 -3.52 15.57
N ASP A 154 -6.08 -2.24 15.97
CA ASP A 154 -7.35 -1.52 16.05
C ASP A 154 -7.90 -1.17 14.66
N ILE A 155 -7.01 -0.93 13.69
CA ILE A 155 -7.39 -0.60 12.30
C ILE A 155 -7.61 -1.87 11.46
N CYS A 156 -6.75 -2.87 11.63
CA CYS A 156 -6.61 -4.07 10.82
C CYS A 156 -6.68 -5.34 11.67
N SER A 157 -7.84 -5.98 11.72
CA SER A 157 -7.89 -7.37 12.16
C SER A 157 -7.47 -8.31 11.03
N SER A 158 -6.26 -8.84 11.14
CA SER A 158 -5.97 -10.11 10.47
C SER A 158 -6.72 -11.23 11.16
N VAL A 159 -7.53 -11.95 10.40
CA VAL A 159 -8.16 -13.20 10.81
C VAL A 159 -7.22 -14.34 10.43
N TYR A 160 -7.00 -15.31 11.28
CA TYR A 160 -6.32 -16.54 10.86
C TYR A 160 -7.39 -17.57 10.52
N ILE A 161 -7.30 -18.16 9.32
CA ILE A 161 -8.20 -19.24 8.90
C ILE A 161 -7.38 -20.52 8.75
N PRO A 162 -7.70 -21.59 9.49
CA PRO A 162 -7.02 -22.87 9.35
C PRO A 162 -7.14 -23.41 7.91
N GLY A 163 -6.09 -24.07 7.41
CA GLY A 163 -6.10 -24.62 6.04
C GLY A 163 -7.10 -25.76 5.78
N LYS A 164 -7.67 -26.36 6.84
CA LYS A 164 -8.70 -27.42 6.77
C LYS A 164 -10.08 -26.92 7.23
N CYS A 165 -10.39 -25.67 6.95
CA CYS A 165 -11.60 -25.03 7.43
C CYS A 165 -12.69 -25.11 6.37
N GLY A 166 -13.84 -25.68 6.70
CA GLY A 166 -15.00 -25.73 5.80
C GLY A 166 -15.59 -24.33 5.59
N ALA A 167 -16.35 -24.10 4.51
CA ALA A 167 -16.93 -22.77 4.22
C ALA A 167 -17.77 -22.21 5.37
N VAL A 168 -18.49 -23.08 6.11
CA VAL A 168 -19.28 -22.70 7.29
C VAL A 168 -18.39 -22.21 8.43
N GLU A 169 -17.30 -22.91 8.71
CA GLU A 169 -16.36 -22.53 9.77
C GLU A 169 -15.60 -21.25 9.40
N VAL A 170 -15.21 -21.08 8.12
CA VAL A 170 -14.63 -19.85 7.58
C VAL A 170 -15.57 -18.67 7.81
N ARG A 171 -16.86 -18.84 7.48
CA ARG A 171 -17.89 -17.83 7.70
C ARG A 171 -18.01 -17.48 9.19
N GLN A 172 -18.08 -18.48 10.06
CA GLN A 172 -18.18 -18.27 11.51
C GLN A 172 -16.97 -17.50 12.06
N ILE A 173 -15.75 -17.86 11.66
CA ILE A 173 -14.53 -17.16 12.08
C ILE A 173 -14.55 -15.69 11.63
N VAL A 174 -14.99 -15.42 10.39
CA VAL A 174 -15.10 -14.06 9.87
C VAL A 174 -16.20 -13.28 10.58
N GLU A 175 -17.38 -13.86 10.79
CA GLU A 175 -18.50 -13.27 11.53
C GLU A 175 -18.12 -12.92 12.97
N GLU A 176 -17.49 -13.84 13.69
CA GLU A 176 -17.00 -13.60 15.04
C GLU A 176 -16.01 -12.44 15.07
N ARG A 177 -15.16 -12.30 14.05
CA ARG A 177 -14.25 -11.15 13.97
C ARG A 177 -14.98 -9.85 13.66
N LEU A 178 -15.93 -9.87 12.73
CA LEU A 178 -16.70 -8.68 12.36
C LEU A 178 -17.58 -8.16 13.50
N LYS A 179 -18.05 -9.04 14.40
CA LYS A 179 -18.75 -8.64 15.64
C LYS A 179 -17.94 -7.66 16.49
N TYR A 180 -16.61 -7.81 16.56
CA TYR A 180 -15.74 -6.85 17.28
C TYR A 180 -15.75 -5.45 16.67
N PHE A 181 -16.05 -5.34 15.37
CA PHE A 181 -16.14 -4.07 14.67
C PHE A 181 -17.56 -3.49 14.64
N GLY A 182 -18.55 -4.19 15.21
CA GLY A 182 -19.96 -3.82 15.09
C GLY A 182 -20.48 -3.96 13.66
N VAL A 183 -19.83 -4.79 12.83
CA VAL A 183 -20.20 -5.04 11.43
C VAL A 183 -20.96 -6.36 11.37
N LYS A 184 -22.13 -6.37 10.74
CA LYS A 184 -22.95 -7.56 10.51
C LYS A 184 -22.66 -8.13 9.13
N PHE A 185 -22.25 -9.39 9.07
CA PHE A 185 -21.84 -10.05 7.82
C PHE A 185 -22.97 -10.07 6.76
N GLU A 186 -24.23 -10.22 7.18
CA GLU A 186 -25.39 -10.27 6.27
C GLU A 186 -25.86 -8.91 5.76
N SER A 187 -25.73 -7.84 6.57
CA SER A 187 -26.33 -6.54 6.26
C SER A 187 -25.32 -5.50 5.79
N ASP A 188 -24.08 -5.59 6.24
CA ASP A 188 -23.07 -4.58 6.02
C ASP A 188 -22.16 -5.09 4.92
N VAL A 189 -22.52 -4.77 3.67
CA VAL A 189 -21.91 -5.31 2.43
C VAL A 189 -20.39 -5.46 2.56
N VAL A 190 -19.96 -6.71 2.73
CA VAL A 190 -18.56 -7.09 2.73
C VAL A 190 -18.20 -7.53 1.32
N ALA A 191 -17.37 -6.75 0.62
CA ALA A 191 -16.77 -7.25 -0.62
C ALA A 191 -15.74 -8.33 -0.25
N VAL A 192 -16.09 -9.59 -0.51
CA VAL A 192 -15.18 -10.74 -0.39
C VAL A 192 -14.50 -10.94 -1.75
N ALA A 193 -13.21 -10.63 -1.84
CA ALA A 193 -12.45 -10.87 -3.07
C ALA A 193 -11.98 -12.34 -3.11
N ASP A 194 -12.43 -13.07 -4.12
CA ASP A 194 -12.22 -14.51 -4.25
C ASP A 194 -10.82 -14.89 -4.75
N GLY A 195 -10.31 -16.02 -4.25
CA GLY A 195 -9.12 -16.70 -4.75
C GLY A 195 -9.52 -17.84 -5.69
N PRO A 196 -8.61 -18.36 -6.52
CA PRO A 196 -8.96 -19.11 -7.74
C PRO A 196 -9.69 -20.46 -7.58
N ASN A 197 -10.13 -20.91 -6.39
CA ASN A 197 -10.85 -22.17 -6.20
C ASN A 197 -11.74 -22.25 -4.93
N SER A 198 -12.48 -21.21 -4.53
CA SER A 198 -13.51 -21.38 -3.49
C SER A 198 -14.68 -20.43 -3.69
N GLU A 199 -15.78 -20.91 -4.28
CA GLU A 199 -17.01 -20.14 -4.40
C GLU A 199 -17.51 -19.67 -3.02
N VAL A 200 -17.60 -18.36 -2.83
CA VAL A 200 -18.54 -17.76 -1.90
C VAL A 200 -19.40 -16.77 -2.69
N ILE A 201 -20.49 -17.29 -3.24
CA ILE A 201 -21.58 -16.48 -3.77
C ILE A 201 -22.38 -15.99 -2.56
N VAL A 202 -22.36 -14.68 -2.30
CA VAL A 202 -23.44 -14.02 -1.56
C VAL A 202 -23.88 -12.79 -2.32
N ALA A 203 -24.83 -13.00 -3.22
CA ALA A 203 -25.67 -11.95 -3.78
C ALA A 203 -27.14 -12.36 -3.62
N ARG A 204 -27.73 -11.93 -2.50
CA ARG A 204 -29.14 -11.55 -2.28
C ARG A 204 -30.24 -12.43 -2.91
N ASN A 205 -30.87 -13.30 -2.10
CA ASN A 205 -32.28 -13.69 -2.27
C ASN A 205 -33.12 -12.91 -1.24
N ALA A 206 -33.70 -11.81 -1.67
CA ALA A 206 -34.79 -11.15 -0.95
C ALA A 206 -35.73 -10.54 -1.98
N LEU A 207 -36.81 -11.26 -2.29
CA LEU A 207 -38.18 -10.79 -2.57
C LEU A 207 -38.97 -11.89 -3.28
N HIS A 208 -39.75 -12.68 -2.52
CA HIS A 208 -41.15 -13.04 -2.76
C HIS A 208 -41.58 -14.09 -1.73
N ASN A 209 -42.15 -13.61 -0.62
CA ASN A 209 -43.15 -14.36 0.13
C ASN A 209 -44.45 -13.59 -0.11
N ASP A 210 -45.36 -14.16 -0.89
CA ASP A 210 -46.78 -13.85 -0.79
C ASP A 210 -47.55 -15.18 -0.69
N ASP A 211 -48.47 -15.15 0.26
CA ASP A 211 -49.26 -16.24 0.83
C ASP A 211 -50.44 -16.69 -0.06
N LYS A 212 -50.83 -17.97 0.14
CA LYS A 212 -52.19 -18.59 -0.04
C LYS A 212 -52.71 -18.75 -1.49
N HIS A 213 -53.34 -19.85 -1.91
CA HIS A 213 -54.38 -20.67 -1.28
C HIS A 213 -54.52 -22.06 -1.98
N SER A 214 -54.85 -23.07 -1.16
CA SER A 214 -55.69 -24.27 -1.36
C SER A 214 -56.15 -24.76 -2.76
N SER A 215 -55.98 -26.09 -2.93
CA SER A 215 -56.97 -27.13 -3.33
C SER A 215 -56.84 -27.88 -4.68
N SER A 216 -56.81 -29.21 -4.49
CA SER A 216 -57.42 -30.31 -5.26
C SER A 216 -56.97 -30.70 -6.67
N ASP A 217 -56.69 -32.02 -6.74
CA ASP A 217 -57.01 -33.01 -7.77
C ASP A 217 -56.10 -33.28 -8.98
N GLU A 218 -55.65 -34.53 -8.97
CA GLU A 218 -55.36 -35.52 -10.01
C GLU A 218 -55.13 -35.05 -11.46
N THR A 219 -53.98 -35.41 -12.02
CA THR A 219 -53.93 -36.37 -13.15
C THR A 219 -52.51 -36.87 -13.44
N SER A 220 -52.48 -38.10 -13.95
CA SER A 220 -51.35 -38.88 -14.43
C SER A 220 -50.81 -38.42 -15.81
N GLY A 221 -49.57 -38.78 -16.13
CA GLY A 221 -48.97 -38.71 -17.48
C GLY A 221 -47.55 -38.12 -17.46
N THR A 222 -46.50 -38.95 -17.43
CA THR A 222 -45.68 -39.42 -18.57
C THR A 222 -44.64 -38.42 -19.11
N ASP A 223 -43.44 -38.98 -19.30
CA ASP A 223 -42.28 -38.51 -20.06
C ASP A 223 -41.34 -37.44 -19.48
N THR A 224 -40.22 -37.96 -18.98
CA THR A 224 -38.96 -37.28 -18.71
C THR A 224 -38.26 -36.95 -20.04
N GLY A 225 -38.66 -35.84 -20.65
CA GLY A 225 -37.91 -35.17 -21.71
C GLY A 225 -36.72 -34.41 -21.10
N ASP A 226 -35.56 -35.05 -21.11
CA ASP A 226 -34.27 -34.49 -20.71
C ASP A 226 -33.82 -33.43 -21.74
N GLU A 227 -34.32 -32.19 -21.62
CA GLU A 227 -33.84 -31.05 -22.40
C GLU A 227 -32.47 -30.60 -21.87
N SER A 228 -31.42 -31.21 -22.41
CA SER A 228 -30.06 -30.72 -22.24
C SER A 228 -29.95 -29.33 -22.89
N TYR A 229 -29.92 -28.30 -22.05
CA TYR A 229 -29.62 -26.92 -22.43
C TYR A 229 -28.19 -26.86 -22.99
N ILE A 230 -28.07 -26.91 -24.32
CA ILE A 230 -26.81 -26.69 -25.03
C ILE A 230 -26.46 -25.21 -24.87
N PHE A 231 -25.59 -24.90 -23.91
CA PHE A 231 -24.86 -23.64 -23.91
C PHE A 231 -23.95 -23.63 -25.14
N ASN A 232 -24.32 -22.85 -26.16
CA ASN A 232 -23.40 -22.44 -27.20
C ASN A 232 -22.33 -21.55 -26.55
N GLU A 233 -21.25 -22.15 -26.04
CA GLU A 233 -20.05 -21.41 -25.67
C GLU A 233 -19.51 -20.72 -26.94
N GLU A 234 -19.63 -19.39 -26.99
CA GLU A 234 -18.90 -18.59 -27.97
C GLU A 234 -17.41 -18.98 -27.94
N PRO A 235 -16.78 -19.25 -29.10
CA PRO A 235 -15.40 -19.71 -29.15
C PRO A 235 -14.50 -18.68 -28.49
N ARG A 236 -13.90 -19.04 -27.35
CA ARG A 236 -12.93 -18.18 -26.67
C ARG A 236 -11.81 -17.81 -27.65
N PRO A 237 -11.36 -16.54 -27.67
CA PRO A 237 -10.41 -16.07 -28.66
C PRO A 237 -9.07 -16.82 -28.58
N GLN A 238 -8.57 -17.28 -29.74
CA GLN A 238 -7.27 -17.94 -29.97
C GLN A 238 -6.04 -17.23 -29.33
N ILE A 239 -6.22 -15.97 -28.93
CA ILE A 239 -5.22 -15.13 -28.25
C ILE A 239 -4.82 -15.69 -26.86
N ILE A 240 -5.74 -16.35 -26.15
CA ILE A 240 -5.48 -16.90 -24.82
C ILE A 240 -4.53 -18.11 -24.91
N ASP A 241 -4.73 -18.97 -25.90
CA ASP A 241 -3.95 -20.20 -26.08
C ASP A 241 -2.51 -19.89 -26.47
N TYR A 242 -2.32 -18.90 -27.35
CA TYR A 242 -0.98 -18.46 -27.75
C TYR A 242 -0.15 -17.96 -26.55
N LYS A 243 -0.75 -17.15 -25.66
CA LYS A 243 -0.05 -16.67 -24.45
C LYS A 243 0.32 -17.81 -23.51
N ASN A 244 -0.58 -18.77 -23.32
CA ASN A 244 -0.34 -19.93 -22.47
C ASN A 244 0.79 -20.80 -23.01
N ASN A 245 0.91 -20.91 -24.34
CA ASN A 245 2.00 -21.64 -24.98
C ASN A 245 3.37 -20.97 -24.73
N VAL A 246 3.48 -19.66 -24.98
CA VAL A 246 4.71 -18.88 -24.75
C VAL A 246 5.21 -19.03 -23.31
N MET A 247 4.31 -18.95 -22.33
CA MET A 247 4.66 -19.10 -20.92
C MET A 247 5.10 -20.52 -20.58
N THR A 248 4.51 -21.53 -21.20
CA THR A 248 4.85 -22.94 -20.98
C THR A 248 6.23 -23.27 -21.55
N GLU A 249 6.54 -22.78 -22.75
CA GLU A 249 7.86 -22.91 -23.38
C GLU A 249 8.94 -22.20 -22.54
N THR A 250 8.67 -20.98 -22.09
CA THR A 250 9.59 -20.21 -21.22
C THR A 250 9.90 -20.96 -19.93
N ARG A 251 8.87 -21.51 -19.25
CA ARG A 251 9.05 -22.35 -18.06
C ARG A 251 9.84 -23.62 -18.36
N SER A 252 9.68 -24.20 -19.55
CA SER A 252 10.44 -25.38 -19.99
C SER A 252 11.94 -25.09 -20.08
N ILE A 253 12.33 -23.96 -20.67
CA ILE A 253 13.73 -23.51 -20.74
C ILE A 253 14.28 -23.26 -19.33
N ILE A 254 13.54 -22.56 -18.47
CA ILE A 254 13.98 -22.30 -17.09
C ILE A 254 14.20 -23.62 -16.33
N LYS A 255 13.27 -24.58 -16.45
CA LYS A 255 13.41 -25.91 -15.83
C LYS A 255 14.59 -26.69 -16.42
N PHE A 256 14.90 -26.53 -17.70
CA PHE A 256 16.03 -27.20 -18.34
C PHE A 256 17.37 -26.85 -17.68
N PHE A 257 17.58 -25.58 -17.34
CA PHE A 257 18.78 -25.14 -16.59
C PHE A 257 18.69 -25.48 -15.10
N ARG A 258 17.54 -25.28 -14.45
CA ARG A 258 17.39 -25.50 -13.00
C ARG A 258 17.50 -26.97 -12.58
N LYS A 259 17.11 -27.91 -13.44
CA LYS A 259 17.13 -29.35 -13.12
C LYS A 259 18.52 -29.98 -13.24
N SER A 260 19.49 -29.31 -13.86
CA SER A 260 20.81 -29.88 -14.12
C SER A 260 21.91 -28.90 -13.69
N PRO A 261 22.69 -29.24 -12.64
CA PRO A 261 23.77 -28.39 -12.17
C PRO A 261 24.79 -28.07 -13.27
N LEU A 262 25.16 -29.05 -14.10
CA LEU A 262 26.10 -28.86 -15.22
C LEU A 262 25.60 -27.84 -16.24
N LYS A 263 24.31 -27.90 -16.61
CA LYS A 263 23.70 -26.91 -17.53
C LYS A 263 23.64 -25.53 -16.88
N SER A 264 23.33 -25.48 -15.59
CA SER A 264 23.35 -24.23 -14.82
C SER A 264 24.75 -23.61 -14.79
N ILE A 265 25.81 -24.41 -14.63
CA ILE A 265 27.20 -23.93 -14.68
C ILE A 265 27.51 -23.33 -16.06
N THR A 266 27.13 -24.01 -17.15
CA THR A 266 27.31 -23.47 -18.51
C THR A 266 26.59 -22.13 -18.70
N LEU A 267 25.36 -22.01 -18.20
CA LEU A 267 24.64 -20.74 -18.22
C LEU A 267 25.36 -19.66 -17.39
N GLN A 268 25.80 -19.98 -16.16
CA GLN A 268 26.46 -19.00 -15.30
C GLN A 268 27.77 -18.47 -15.89
N LYS A 269 28.52 -19.29 -16.67
CA LYS A 269 29.68 -18.79 -17.42
C LYS A 269 29.34 -17.61 -18.33
N HIS A 270 28.23 -17.72 -19.08
CA HIS A 270 27.76 -16.64 -19.96
C HIS A 270 27.18 -15.45 -19.19
N VAL A 271 26.49 -15.71 -18.08
CA VAL A 271 25.91 -14.67 -17.22
C VAL A 271 27.00 -13.83 -16.54
N VAL A 272 28.03 -14.46 -15.97
CA VAL A 272 29.17 -13.78 -15.35
C VAL A 272 29.97 -13.00 -16.40
N ALA A 273 30.13 -13.55 -17.61
CA ALA A 273 30.78 -12.82 -18.70
C ALA A 273 30.00 -11.57 -19.16
N GLU A 274 28.67 -11.58 -19.14
CA GLU A 274 27.84 -10.44 -19.59
C GLU A 274 27.56 -9.42 -18.47
N PHE A 275 27.37 -9.86 -17.21
CA PHE A 275 26.94 -9.01 -16.10
C PHE A 275 27.98 -8.84 -14.99
N GLY A 276 29.07 -9.60 -15.00
CA GLY A 276 30.08 -9.61 -13.93
C GLY A 276 29.63 -10.22 -12.60
N VAL A 277 28.37 -10.69 -12.52
CA VAL A 277 27.77 -11.28 -11.33
C VAL A 277 26.94 -12.49 -11.71
N GLU A 278 26.92 -13.50 -10.83
CA GLU A 278 26.04 -14.65 -11.01
C GLU A 278 24.58 -14.25 -10.83
N LEU A 279 23.73 -14.65 -11.78
CA LEU A 279 22.29 -14.38 -11.73
C LEU A 279 21.53 -15.68 -11.96
N VAL A 280 20.68 -16.03 -11.01
CA VAL A 280 19.91 -17.28 -11.03
C VAL A 280 18.61 -17.07 -11.82
N LEU A 281 18.23 -18.05 -12.65
CA LEU A 281 16.91 -18.10 -13.27
C LEU A 281 15.84 -18.44 -12.23
N LEU A 282 14.81 -17.60 -12.15
CA LEU A 282 13.67 -17.80 -11.27
C LEU A 282 12.58 -18.58 -12.01
N LEU A 283 11.92 -19.50 -11.31
CA LEU A 283 10.68 -20.12 -11.80
C LEU A 283 9.51 -19.49 -11.05
N ASP A 284 8.41 -19.22 -11.75
CA ASP A 284 7.22 -18.67 -11.14
C ASP A 284 6.59 -19.64 -10.13
N VAL A 285 5.91 -19.08 -9.13
CA VAL A 285 5.25 -19.80 -8.06
C VAL A 285 3.75 -19.53 -8.17
N LYS A 286 2.95 -20.57 -8.43
CA LYS A 286 1.50 -20.46 -8.65
C LYS A 286 0.75 -19.65 -7.58
N THR A 287 1.25 -19.64 -6.34
CA THR A 287 0.62 -18.97 -5.18
C THR A 287 1.02 -17.50 -4.99
N ARG A 288 1.91 -16.95 -5.83
CA ARG A 288 2.38 -15.56 -5.74
C ARG A 288 2.12 -14.83 -7.05
N TRP A 289 1.21 -13.87 -7.03
CA TRP A 289 0.75 -13.14 -8.23
C TRP A 289 1.88 -12.44 -9.00
N ASN A 290 2.88 -11.90 -8.28
CA ASN A 290 4.03 -11.22 -8.91
C ASN A 290 5.16 -12.17 -9.33
N SER A 291 5.05 -13.47 -9.04
CA SER A 291 6.13 -14.42 -9.38
C SER A 291 6.27 -14.63 -10.89
N MET A 292 5.18 -14.53 -11.64
CA MET A 292 5.20 -14.63 -13.10
C MET A 292 5.94 -13.43 -13.71
N LEU A 293 5.63 -12.22 -13.26
CA LEU A 293 6.31 -11.01 -13.75
C LEU A 293 7.81 -11.05 -13.43
N THR A 294 8.17 -11.36 -12.19
CA THR A 294 9.59 -11.47 -11.79
C THR A 294 10.35 -12.56 -12.56
N MET A 295 9.70 -13.68 -12.88
CA MET A 295 10.26 -14.70 -13.78
C MET A 295 10.50 -14.14 -15.19
N ILE A 296 9.53 -13.46 -15.78
CA ILE A 296 9.63 -12.86 -17.13
C ILE A 296 10.74 -11.80 -17.16
N GLU A 297 10.78 -10.90 -16.17
CA GLU A 297 11.80 -9.85 -16.05
C GLU A 297 13.20 -10.46 -15.99
N GLN A 298 13.41 -11.47 -15.14
CA GLN A 298 14.69 -12.15 -15.00
C GLN A 298 15.07 -12.93 -16.27
N PHE A 299 14.11 -13.60 -16.90
CA PHE A 299 14.33 -14.33 -18.15
C PHE A 299 14.75 -13.40 -19.29
N LEU A 300 14.04 -12.28 -19.45
CA LEU A 300 14.35 -11.27 -20.48
C LEU A 300 15.68 -10.57 -20.21
N LYS A 301 16.03 -10.34 -18.94
CA LYS A 301 17.35 -9.81 -18.56
C LYS A 301 18.48 -10.74 -18.99
N LEU A 302 18.29 -12.05 -18.85
CA LEU A 302 19.31 -13.07 -19.15
C LEU A 302 19.21 -13.65 -20.57
N LYS A 303 18.38 -13.09 -21.46
CA LYS A 303 18.03 -13.68 -22.76
C LYS A 303 19.24 -14.01 -23.64
N ASN A 304 20.26 -13.13 -23.67
CA ASN A 304 21.46 -13.32 -24.50
C ASN A 304 22.33 -14.46 -23.96
N ALA A 305 22.60 -14.45 -22.65
CA ALA A 305 23.32 -15.52 -21.97
C ALA A 305 22.60 -16.88 -22.12
N ILE A 306 21.26 -16.91 -22.00
CA ILE A 306 20.45 -18.11 -22.22
C ILE A 306 20.61 -18.62 -23.67
N LYS A 307 20.50 -17.73 -24.66
CA LYS A 307 20.63 -18.09 -26.08
C LYS A 307 22.02 -18.69 -26.38
N LYS A 308 23.09 -18.07 -25.88
CA LYS A 308 24.47 -18.60 -26.00
C LYS A 308 24.62 -19.96 -25.31
N ALA A 309 24.13 -20.10 -24.08
CA ALA A 309 24.19 -21.36 -23.35
C ALA A 309 23.40 -22.50 -24.03
N LEU A 310 22.27 -22.18 -24.69
CA LEU A 310 21.52 -23.18 -25.47
C LEU A 310 22.27 -23.63 -26.73
N ILE A 311 23.05 -22.74 -27.36
CA ILE A 311 23.90 -23.09 -28.51
C ILE A 311 25.01 -24.04 -28.06
N ASP A 312 25.73 -23.72 -26.97
CA ASP A 312 26.80 -24.57 -26.42
C ASP A 312 26.32 -25.96 -26.00
N LEU A 313 25.06 -26.06 -25.56
CA LEU A 313 24.42 -27.31 -25.15
C LEU A 313 23.70 -28.03 -26.30
N ALA A 314 23.91 -27.61 -27.56
CA ALA A 314 23.25 -28.14 -28.76
C ALA A 314 21.71 -28.26 -28.60
N SER A 315 21.10 -27.28 -27.93
CA SER A 315 19.67 -27.24 -27.60
C SER A 315 18.99 -25.97 -28.13
N SER A 316 19.53 -25.40 -29.22
CA SER A 316 19.07 -24.15 -29.83
C SER A 316 17.63 -24.22 -30.34
N GLN A 317 17.13 -25.41 -30.69
CA GLN A 317 15.74 -25.64 -31.12
C GLN A 317 14.68 -25.27 -30.07
N LYS A 318 15.04 -25.13 -28.80
CA LYS A 318 14.13 -24.67 -27.74
C LYS A 318 13.91 -23.16 -27.74
N TRP A 319 14.72 -22.42 -28.49
CA TRP A 319 14.68 -20.97 -28.51
C TRP A 319 13.79 -20.47 -29.66
N ASN A 320 12.86 -19.58 -29.34
CA ASN A 320 11.99 -18.92 -30.32
C ASN A 320 12.00 -17.41 -30.06
N GLU A 321 12.34 -16.61 -31.07
CA GLU A 321 12.41 -15.15 -30.92
C GLU A 321 11.04 -14.46 -30.89
N ASP A 322 10.03 -15.06 -31.49
CA ASP A 322 8.67 -14.52 -31.43
C ASP A 322 8.17 -14.52 -29.98
N ASN A 323 8.50 -15.57 -29.22
CA ASN A 323 8.21 -15.65 -27.80
C ASN A 323 8.84 -14.49 -27.01
N ILE A 324 10.07 -14.08 -27.35
CA ILE A 324 10.74 -12.96 -26.68
C ILE A 324 9.97 -11.65 -26.90
N THR A 325 9.50 -11.42 -28.13
CA THR A 325 8.68 -10.25 -28.45
C THR A 325 7.37 -10.24 -27.65
N VAL A 326 6.73 -11.40 -27.50
CA VAL A 326 5.50 -11.54 -26.70
C VAL A 326 5.76 -11.32 -25.22
N LEU A 327 6.85 -11.89 -24.68
CA LEU A 327 7.26 -11.71 -23.30
C LEU A 327 7.57 -10.23 -22.99
N GLN A 328 8.21 -9.50 -23.92
CA GLN A 328 8.45 -8.06 -23.77
C GLN A 328 7.14 -7.27 -23.74
N LYS A 329 6.17 -7.60 -24.61
CA LYS A 329 4.83 -6.99 -24.57
C LYS A 329 4.11 -7.30 -23.25
N LEU A 330 4.19 -8.55 -22.77
CA LEU A 330 3.62 -8.95 -21.48
C LEU A 330 4.28 -8.21 -20.32
N GLN A 331 5.60 -8.09 -20.30
CA GLN A 331 6.33 -7.29 -19.31
C GLN A 331 5.83 -5.83 -19.34
N MET A 332 5.74 -5.21 -20.51
CA MET A 332 5.29 -3.82 -20.64
C MET A 332 3.86 -3.60 -20.11
N ILE A 333 2.96 -4.57 -20.27
CA ILE A 333 1.58 -4.50 -19.78
C ILE A 333 1.50 -4.80 -18.28
N SER A 334 2.27 -5.80 -17.81
CA SER A 334 2.18 -6.35 -16.46
C SER A 334 3.06 -5.64 -15.44
N THR A 335 4.16 -5.01 -15.85
CA THR A 335 4.86 -4.08 -14.97
C THR A 335 3.85 -2.96 -14.73
N PRO A 336 3.30 -2.82 -13.50
CA PRO A 336 2.53 -1.62 -13.20
C PRO A 336 3.46 -0.50 -13.64
N LYS A 337 2.98 0.41 -14.49
CA LYS A 337 3.71 1.63 -14.76
C LYS A 337 3.86 2.28 -13.39
N LYS A 338 4.91 1.88 -12.66
CA LYS A 338 5.54 2.66 -11.62
C LYS A 338 5.70 3.93 -12.40
N LEU A 339 4.85 4.89 -12.08
CA LEU A 339 5.05 6.30 -12.32
C LEU A 339 6.40 6.56 -11.67
N ARG A 340 7.46 6.14 -12.38
CA ARG A 340 8.83 6.28 -11.95
C ARG A 340 8.95 7.78 -11.84
N SER A 341 9.38 8.20 -10.68
CA SER A 341 9.86 9.52 -10.30
C SER A 341 10.95 10.12 -11.22
N ARG A 342 11.03 9.71 -12.49
CA ARG A 342 11.61 10.49 -13.57
C ARG A 342 10.49 11.31 -14.17
N GLY A 343 10.28 12.51 -13.61
CA GLY A 343 9.49 13.59 -14.20
C GLY A 343 8.25 13.12 -14.95
N VAL A 344 7.32 12.43 -14.27
CA VAL A 344 5.98 12.29 -14.84
C VAL A 344 5.50 13.70 -15.03
N GLU A 345 5.28 14.07 -16.28
CA GLU A 345 4.59 15.29 -16.66
C GLU A 345 3.28 15.28 -15.88
N MET A 346 3.23 16.02 -14.77
CA MET A 346 2.01 16.13 -13.97
C MET A 346 0.97 16.65 -14.93
N PHE A 347 -0.14 15.92 -15.11
CA PHE A 347 -1.22 16.44 -15.92
C PHE A 347 -1.75 17.69 -15.23
N TRP A 348 -1.81 18.80 -15.95
CA TRP A 348 -2.31 20.07 -15.42
C TRP A 348 -3.72 20.30 -15.95
N VAL A 349 -4.62 20.75 -15.08
CA VAL A 349 -5.92 21.29 -15.50
C VAL A 349 -5.90 22.80 -15.28
N LYS A 350 -6.27 23.55 -16.32
CA LYS A 350 -6.52 24.99 -16.19
C LYS A 350 -7.96 25.18 -15.72
N ASP A 351 -8.13 25.65 -14.50
CA ASP A 351 -9.43 26.00 -13.93
C ASP A 351 -9.38 27.45 -13.43
N LYS A 352 -10.29 28.30 -13.92
CA LYS A 352 -10.41 29.73 -13.57
C LYS A 352 -9.07 30.50 -13.57
N GLY A 353 -8.20 30.24 -14.55
CA GLY A 353 -6.90 30.90 -14.69
C GLY A 353 -5.77 30.32 -13.83
N SER A 354 -6.03 29.30 -13.01
CA SER A 354 -5.02 28.58 -12.25
C SER A 354 -4.71 27.22 -12.88
N THR A 355 -3.43 26.87 -12.99
CA THR A 355 -2.97 25.53 -13.40
C THR A 355 -2.83 24.63 -12.17
N ILE A 356 -3.66 23.60 -12.09
CA ILE A 356 -3.70 22.67 -10.97
C ILE A 356 -3.07 21.35 -11.40
N PRO A 357 -1.98 20.91 -10.75
CA PRO A 357 -1.42 19.59 -11.01
C PRO A 357 -2.36 18.50 -10.47
N LEU A 358 -2.65 17.51 -11.30
CA LEU A 358 -3.49 16.37 -10.96
C LEU A 358 -2.67 15.27 -10.27
N TYR A 359 -3.24 14.70 -9.22
CA TYR A 359 -2.67 13.55 -8.53
C TYR A 359 -3.44 12.26 -8.85
N SER A 360 -4.74 12.34 -9.12
CA SER A 360 -5.53 11.18 -9.49
C SER A 360 -6.71 11.52 -10.40
N VAL A 361 -7.04 10.57 -11.27
CA VAL A 361 -8.21 10.59 -12.15
C VAL A 361 -8.87 9.22 -12.04
N HIS A 362 -10.15 9.20 -11.73
CA HIS A 362 -10.95 7.98 -11.59
C HIS A 362 -12.27 8.13 -12.36
N GLY A 363 -12.85 7.02 -12.80
CA GLY A 363 -14.25 7.00 -13.26
C GLY A 363 -15.20 7.24 -12.08
N HIS A 364 -16.28 7.98 -12.30
CA HIS A 364 -17.31 8.14 -11.27
C HIS A 364 -17.98 6.77 -11.01
N PRO A 365 -18.18 6.37 -9.74
CA PRO A 365 -18.63 5.01 -9.41
C PRO A 365 -20.08 4.73 -9.83
N LEU A 366 -20.92 5.77 -9.93
CA LEU A 366 -22.34 5.63 -10.28
C LEU A 366 -22.63 6.02 -11.73
N GLU A 367 -21.80 6.88 -12.33
CA GLU A 367 -22.07 7.47 -13.64
C GLU A 367 -20.91 7.20 -14.60
N PRO A 368 -21.02 6.23 -15.54
CA PRO A 368 -19.94 5.83 -16.44
C PRO A 368 -19.41 6.95 -17.36
N ARG A 369 -20.22 8.01 -17.52
CA ARG A 369 -19.91 9.18 -18.34
C ARG A 369 -19.17 10.27 -17.57
N GLU A 370 -18.95 10.10 -16.27
CA GLU A 370 -18.29 11.09 -15.43
C GLU A 370 -16.90 10.64 -14.98
N LEU A 371 -16.02 11.61 -14.77
CA LEU A 371 -14.66 11.43 -14.24
C LEU A 371 -14.49 12.26 -12.98
N ALA A 372 -14.05 11.60 -11.90
CA ALA A 372 -13.61 12.26 -10.69
C ALA A 372 -12.11 12.58 -10.78
N VAL A 373 -11.76 13.85 -10.64
CA VAL A 373 -10.41 14.37 -10.77
C VAL A 373 -10.02 15.05 -9.46
N ALA A 374 -8.90 14.62 -8.87
CA ALA A 374 -8.33 15.24 -7.67
C ALA A 374 -6.90 15.71 -7.94
N GLY A 375 -6.61 16.94 -7.54
CA GLY A 375 -5.32 17.58 -7.70
C GLY A 375 -4.66 17.95 -6.37
N ARG A 376 -3.71 18.88 -6.45
CA ARG A 376 -3.03 19.43 -5.27
C ARG A 376 -3.90 20.36 -4.41
N ASP A 377 -5.00 20.83 -4.95
CA ASP A 377 -5.95 21.63 -4.20
C ASP A 377 -6.88 20.76 -3.35
N ARG A 378 -7.69 21.43 -2.53
CA ARG A 378 -8.61 20.78 -1.60
C ARG A 378 -9.95 20.42 -2.26
N PHE A 379 -9.98 20.16 -3.57
CA PHE A 379 -11.23 19.93 -4.28
C PHE A 379 -11.16 18.67 -5.15
N VAL A 380 -12.23 17.86 -5.08
CA VAL A 380 -12.51 16.79 -6.04
C VAL A 380 -13.50 17.35 -7.05
N ARG A 381 -13.14 17.32 -8.33
CA ARG A 381 -13.97 17.82 -9.42
C ARG A 381 -14.53 16.66 -10.22
N ILE A 382 -15.82 16.70 -10.54
CA ILE A 382 -16.46 15.74 -11.44
C ILE A 382 -16.61 16.39 -12.81
N TYR A 383 -16.14 15.72 -13.86
CA TYR A 383 -16.24 16.18 -15.25
C TYR A 383 -17.05 15.20 -16.08
N ASP A 384 -17.86 15.69 -17.02
CA ASP A 384 -18.43 14.86 -18.07
C ASP A 384 -17.32 14.50 -19.07
N ARG A 385 -17.20 13.22 -19.43
CA ARG A 385 -16.26 12.74 -20.44
C ARG A 385 -16.49 13.37 -21.82
N ARG A 386 -17.72 13.80 -22.12
CA ARG A 386 -18.09 14.48 -23.37
C ARG A 386 -17.88 16.00 -23.32
N LYS A 387 -17.87 16.59 -22.12
CA LYS A 387 -17.76 18.04 -21.88
C LYS A 387 -16.81 18.31 -20.71
N SER A 388 -15.51 18.16 -20.96
CA SER A 388 -14.45 18.29 -19.95
C SER A 388 -13.97 19.72 -19.71
N ASN A 389 -14.56 20.72 -20.38
CA ASN A 389 -14.15 22.12 -20.28
C ASN A 389 -14.52 22.78 -18.94
N LYS A 390 -15.52 22.24 -18.23
CA LYS A 390 -15.96 22.74 -16.93
C LYS A 390 -16.38 21.56 -16.04
N PRO A 391 -16.01 21.56 -14.74
CA PRO A 391 -16.52 20.56 -13.83
C PRO A 391 -18.04 20.67 -13.68
N ILE A 392 -18.75 19.54 -13.72
CA ILE A 392 -20.17 19.42 -13.38
C ILE A 392 -20.34 19.79 -11.90
N ASN A 393 -19.62 19.07 -11.04
CA ASN A 393 -19.66 19.23 -9.59
C ASN A 393 -18.25 19.41 -9.01
N MET A 394 -18.17 20.07 -7.86
CA MET A 394 -16.93 20.27 -7.13
C MET A 394 -17.18 20.05 -5.63
N TYR A 395 -16.47 19.09 -5.05
CA TYR A 395 -16.59 18.70 -3.65
C TYR A 395 -15.34 19.11 -2.89
N CYS A 396 -15.51 19.77 -1.75
CA CYS A 396 -14.42 20.01 -0.80
C CYS A 396 -14.45 18.89 0.26
N PRO A 397 -13.33 18.22 0.58
CA PRO A 397 -13.28 17.22 1.63
C PRO A 397 -13.79 17.73 2.99
N SER A 398 -13.64 19.04 3.28
CA SER A 398 -14.16 19.63 4.52
C SER A 398 -15.69 19.57 4.62
N PHE A 399 -16.38 19.49 3.49
CA PHE A 399 -17.84 19.41 3.44
C PHE A 399 -18.37 18.06 3.94
N PHE A 400 -17.53 17.01 3.95
CA PHE A 400 -17.91 15.70 4.50
C PHE A 400 -17.79 15.62 6.03
N HIS A 401 -17.30 16.68 6.69
CA HIS A 401 -17.13 16.70 8.15
C HIS A 401 -18.31 17.33 8.91
N GLU A 402 -19.23 18.04 8.26
CA GLU A 402 -20.27 18.84 8.95
C GLU A 402 -21.68 18.22 8.91
N THR A 403 -21.91 17.12 8.20
CA THR A 403 -23.23 16.47 8.10
C THR A 403 -23.27 15.08 8.73
N VAL A 404 -22.86 14.98 10.00
CA VAL A 404 -23.12 13.82 10.86
C VAL A 404 -23.55 14.27 12.24
#